data_AF-A0A2N6M8I4-F1
#
_entry.id   AF-A0A2N6M8I4-F1
#
_cell.length_a   1.000
_cell.length_b   1.000
_cell.length_c   1.000
_cell.angle_alpha   90.00
_cell.angle_beta   90.00
_cell.angle_gamma   90.00
#
_symmetry.space_group_name_H-M   'P 1'
#
loop_
_entity.id
_entity.type
_entity.pdbx_description
1 polymer ?
#
loop_
_entity_poly.entity_id
_entity_poly.type
_entity_poly.pdbx_seq_one_letter_code
_entity_poly.pdbx_strand_id
1 'polypeptide(L)'
;MVIYGKTPEQITYYSMTLYNSLSYSQSLGDYAVTMASINLDLNNRNLKTASSLPFNSNYAVIITSNTGTLKAVKSALIKSGIPDKAINSYLFPAKYANAATSANPEQLSFLLRLTTQTPQEKQRVNTFVEQTAPATKVAFIKAPGTTGDVTDSSLKRWEDNLRTDTTEYQQQLDKKLDSLQANVVNYYQQQGYTLKYNLTEQMKHSQPIECITNFTSCAYDSPNALYTTFPCDFSSFPIRALGCGIRLEDGDFLMLVGVDHTTVVTDSNKGLATYFSYESKGSVDGETFSFVGLYTQGSANRFLSSVDAANLYAIRINPYSCDNDPYCVIAFSKGTPQDNPFFFIGRVYLDKVTATGPNPANLIPARLLWFTKSAQ
;
A
#
# COMPACT_ATOMS: atom_id res chain seq x y z
N MET A 1 -4.37 -11.67 22.24
CA MET A 1 -2.96 -11.19 22.28
C MET A 1 -2.95 -9.72 22.65
N VAL A 2 -1.93 -9.26 23.36
CA VAL A 2 -1.68 -7.83 23.61
C VAL A 2 -0.30 -7.47 23.10
N ILE A 3 -0.20 -6.36 22.38
CA ILE A 3 1.05 -5.76 21.95
C ILE A 3 1.20 -4.43 22.68
N TYR A 4 2.36 -4.21 23.29
CA TYR A 4 2.72 -2.94 23.91
C TYR A 4 4.10 -2.51 23.41
N GLY A 5 4.18 -1.32 22.84
CA GLY A 5 5.41 -0.84 22.23
C GLY A 5 5.39 0.66 22.01
N LYS A 6 6.35 1.13 21.23
CA LYS A 6 6.49 2.54 20.84
C LYS A 6 6.31 2.67 19.33
N THR A 7 5.62 3.69 18.86
CA THR A 7 5.50 3.99 17.43
C THR A 7 6.83 4.54 16.88
N PRO A 8 7.09 4.43 15.57
CA PRO A 8 8.27 5.04 14.96
C PRO A 8 8.27 6.55 15.15
N GLU A 9 9.44 7.18 14.97
CA GLU A 9 9.52 8.62 14.80
C GLU A 9 8.73 9.09 13.57
N GLN A 10 8.62 10.41 13.37
CA GLN A 10 7.78 11.00 12.33
C GLN A 10 8.18 10.50 10.92
N ILE A 11 7.27 9.75 10.31
CA ILE A 11 7.37 9.24 8.94
C ILE A 11 6.03 9.44 8.24
N THR A 12 6.02 9.36 6.91
CA THR A 12 4.81 9.62 6.12
C THR A 12 3.65 8.70 6.53
N TYR A 13 3.91 7.40 6.65
CA TYR A 13 2.86 6.44 6.99
C TYR A 13 3.40 5.19 7.69
N TYR A 14 2.61 4.70 8.65
CA TYR A 14 2.75 3.36 9.19
C TYR A 14 1.37 2.77 9.45
N SER A 15 1.29 1.44 9.46
CA SER A 15 0.08 0.72 9.86
C SER A 15 0.38 -0.63 10.49
N MET A 16 -0.57 -1.13 11.27
CA MET A 16 -0.55 -2.44 11.90
C MET A 16 -1.82 -3.20 11.55
N THR A 17 -1.65 -4.40 11.01
CA THR A 17 -2.76 -5.19 10.45
C THR A 17 -2.62 -6.65 10.83
N LEU A 18 -3.73 -7.28 11.21
CA LEU A 18 -3.82 -8.72 11.36
C LEU A 18 -4.20 -9.36 10.02
N TYR A 19 -3.42 -10.34 9.60
CA TYR A 19 -3.65 -11.15 8.43
C TYR A 19 -3.90 -12.60 8.82
N ASN A 20 -4.78 -13.25 8.07
CA ASN A 20 -4.78 -14.69 7.92
C ASN A 20 -3.76 -15.01 6.80
N SER A 21 -2.63 -15.59 7.18
CA SER A 21 -1.50 -15.85 6.28
C SER A 21 -1.64 -17.20 5.58
N LEU A 22 -2.06 -18.22 6.34
CA LEU A 22 -2.36 -19.55 5.84
C LEU A 22 -3.73 -20.02 6.34
N SER A 23 -4.55 -20.54 5.43
CA SER A 23 -5.82 -21.19 5.73
C SER A 23 -5.77 -22.65 5.35
N TYR A 24 -6.19 -23.54 6.26
CA TYR A 24 -6.30 -24.96 5.92
C TYR A 24 -7.50 -25.19 5.01
N SER A 25 -7.27 -25.78 3.85
CA SER A 25 -8.34 -26.16 2.92
C SER A 25 -8.55 -27.66 2.95
N GLN A 26 -9.74 -28.08 3.39
CA GLN A 26 -10.13 -29.49 3.36
C GLN A 26 -10.16 -30.05 1.93
N SER A 27 -10.53 -29.23 0.94
CA SER A 27 -10.57 -29.68 -0.46
C SER A 27 -9.18 -29.87 -1.05
N LEU A 28 -8.18 -29.11 -0.58
CA LEU A 28 -6.78 -29.29 -0.98
C LEU A 28 -6.06 -30.33 -0.12
N GLY A 29 -6.59 -30.65 1.06
CA GLY A 29 -5.89 -31.46 2.06
C GLY A 29 -4.66 -30.78 2.68
N ASP A 30 -4.45 -29.49 2.40
CA ASP A 30 -3.24 -28.73 2.73
C ASP A 30 -3.58 -27.23 2.99
N TYR A 31 -2.58 -26.45 3.39
CA TYR A 31 -2.67 -25.02 3.60
C TYR A 31 -2.63 -24.24 2.28
N ALA A 32 -3.59 -23.34 2.13
CA ALA A 32 -3.58 -22.31 1.11
C ALA A 32 -2.91 -21.03 1.64
N VAL A 33 -2.12 -20.39 0.79
CA VAL A 33 -1.51 -19.09 1.06
C VAL A 33 -2.51 -17.98 0.74
N THR A 34 -3.17 -17.47 1.77
CA THR A 34 -4.23 -16.45 1.64
C THR A 34 -3.70 -15.04 1.81
N MET A 35 -2.84 -14.80 2.81
CA MET A 35 -2.25 -13.47 3.09
C MET A 35 -3.30 -12.34 3.13
N ALA A 36 -4.48 -12.62 3.66
CA ALA A 36 -5.65 -11.75 3.61
C ALA A 36 -5.85 -11.00 4.92
N SER A 37 -6.09 -9.70 4.86
CA SER A 37 -6.35 -8.88 6.05
C SER A 37 -7.68 -9.27 6.70
N ILE A 38 -7.71 -9.34 8.04
CA ILE A 38 -8.92 -9.76 8.76
C ILE A 38 -9.82 -8.58 9.11
N ASN A 39 -9.24 -7.39 9.28
CA ASN A 39 -9.94 -6.15 9.62
C ASN A 39 -9.14 -4.96 9.05
N LEU A 40 -9.71 -3.76 9.08
CA LEU A 40 -8.99 -2.53 8.74
C LEU A 40 -7.82 -2.31 9.70
N ASP A 41 -6.75 -1.73 9.17
CA ASP A 41 -5.54 -1.48 9.95
C ASP A 41 -5.67 -0.33 10.96
N LEU A 42 -4.80 -0.42 11.97
CA LEU A 42 -4.48 0.71 12.83
C LEU A 42 -3.29 1.45 12.23
N ASN A 43 -3.44 2.74 11.93
CA ASN A 43 -2.45 3.55 11.25
C ASN A 43 -2.14 4.84 12.00
N ASN A 44 -1.17 5.60 11.49
CA ASN A 44 -0.73 6.87 12.07
C ASN A 44 -1.81 7.97 12.18
N ARG A 45 -3.04 7.76 11.69
CA ARG A 45 -4.17 8.67 11.88
C ARG A 45 -5.26 8.18 12.82
N ASN A 46 -5.44 6.86 12.95
CA ASN A 46 -6.49 6.28 13.81
C ASN A 46 -5.96 5.55 15.06
N LEU A 47 -4.65 5.28 15.14
CA LEU A 47 -4.01 4.66 16.29
C LEU A 47 -3.97 5.65 17.45
N LYS A 48 -4.52 5.24 18.60
CA LYS A 48 -4.44 6.03 19.81
C LYS A 48 -3.12 5.77 20.54
N THR A 49 -2.45 6.82 20.98
CA THR A 49 -1.14 6.74 21.64
C THR A 49 -1.17 7.47 22.99
N ALA A 50 -0.09 7.33 23.78
CA ALA A 50 0.06 8.04 25.05
C ALA A 50 0.26 9.56 24.87
N SER A 51 0.72 9.98 23.68
CA SER A 51 0.89 11.38 23.27
C SER A 51 -0.35 11.89 22.52
N SER A 52 -0.40 13.20 22.27
CA SER A 52 -1.33 13.78 21.27
C SER A 52 -0.86 13.52 19.83
N LEU A 53 0.41 13.14 19.65
CA LEU A 53 1.01 12.84 18.36
C LEU A 53 1.09 11.32 18.14
N PRO A 54 0.92 10.84 16.89
CA PRO A 54 0.96 9.41 16.57
C PRO A 54 2.38 8.83 16.52
N PHE A 55 3.42 9.65 16.66
CA PHE A 55 4.82 9.24 16.50
C PHE A 55 5.58 9.24 17.82
N ASN A 56 6.62 8.41 17.89
CA ASN A 56 7.52 8.25 19.04
C ASN A 56 6.75 8.12 20.37
N SER A 57 5.63 7.39 20.36
CA SER A 57 4.70 7.35 21.47
C SER A 57 4.31 5.92 21.83
N ASN A 58 4.11 5.68 23.12
CA ASN A 58 3.71 4.36 23.61
C ASN A 58 2.26 4.08 23.19
N TYR A 59 1.99 2.83 22.85
CA TYR A 59 0.67 2.32 22.50
C TYR A 59 0.48 0.91 23.04
N ALA A 60 -0.77 0.53 23.27
CA ALA A 60 -1.18 -0.85 23.49
C ALA A 60 -2.24 -1.24 22.45
N VAL A 61 -2.16 -2.46 21.90
CA VAL A 61 -3.21 -3.05 21.05
C VAL A 61 -3.66 -4.36 21.67
N ILE A 62 -4.96 -4.47 21.94
CA ILE A 62 -5.61 -5.71 22.33
C ILE A 62 -6.20 -6.36 21.08
N ILE A 63 -5.63 -7.49 20.67
CA ILE A 63 -6.09 -8.27 19.52
C ILE A 63 -6.90 -9.46 20.03
N THR A 64 -8.20 -9.49 19.75
CA THR A 64 -9.12 -10.49 20.31
C THR A 64 -10.38 -10.71 19.49
N SER A 65 -10.95 -11.91 19.62
CA SER A 65 -12.25 -12.29 19.09
C SER A 65 -13.36 -12.32 20.15
N ASN A 66 -13.07 -11.86 21.37
CA ASN A 66 -14.01 -11.92 22.50
C ASN A 66 -14.12 -10.56 23.20
N THR A 67 -15.31 -9.96 23.21
CA THR A 67 -15.54 -8.62 23.79
C THR A 67 -15.43 -8.60 25.32
N GLY A 68 -15.72 -9.73 26.00
CA GLY A 68 -15.49 -9.89 27.44
C GLY A 68 -14.00 -9.87 27.78
N THR A 69 -13.19 -10.59 27.01
CA THR A 69 -11.73 -10.58 27.10
C THR A 69 -11.18 -9.19 26.83
N LEU A 70 -11.70 -8.48 25.81
CA LEU A 70 -11.33 -7.09 25.55
C LEU A 70 -11.51 -6.22 26.80
N LYS A 71 -12.70 -6.27 27.44
CA LYS A 71 -13.00 -5.47 28.64
C LYS A 71 -12.10 -5.83 29.82
N ALA A 72 -11.88 -7.13 30.07
CA ALA A 72 -11.05 -7.61 31.17
C ALA A 72 -9.57 -7.21 30.99
N VAL A 73 -9.02 -7.44 29.80
CA VAL A 73 -7.64 -7.09 29.46
C VAL A 73 -7.44 -5.59 29.49
N LYS A 74 -8.37 -4.80 28.91
CA LYS A 74 -8.33 -3.34 28.97
C LYS A 74 -8.28 -2.84 30.42
N SER A 75 -9.13 -3.39 31.28
CA SER A 75 -9.15 -3.05 32.71
C SER A 75 -7.83 -3.40 33.41
N ALA A 76 -7.22 -4.53 33.07
CA ALA A 76 -5.93 -4.93 33.62
C ALA A 76 -4.79 -4.01 33.17
N LEU A 77 -4.75 -3.60 31.90
CA LEU A 77 -3.75 -2.67 31.38
C LEU A 77 -3.87 -1.27 32.03
N ILE A 78 -5.09 -0.79 32.26
CA ILE A 78 -5.33 0.47 32.99
C ILE A 78 -4.80 0.36 34.42
N LYS A 79 -5.12 -0.74 35.12
CA LYS A 79 -4.62 -1.01 36.48
C LYS A 79 -3.10 -1.12 36.55
N SER A 80 -2.44 -1.58 35.48
CA SER A 80 -0.98 -1.61 35.39
C SER A 80 -0.35 -0.27 34.98
N GLY A 81 -1.14 0.81 34.87
CA GLY A 81 -0.64 2.15 34.59
C GLY A 81 -0.60 2.55 33.11
N ILE A 82 -1.14 1.74 32.19
CA ILE A 82 -1.25 2.14 30.78
C ILE A 82 -2.44 3.11 30.64
N PRO A 83 -2.23 4.33 30.11
CA PRO A 83 -3.31 5.29 29.93
C PRO A 83 -4.41 4.73 29.01
N ASP A 84 -5.68 4.86 29.39
CA ASP A 84 -6.82 4.38 28.59
C ASP A 84 -6.77 4.90 27.15
N LYS A 85 -6.40 6.18 26.99
CA LYS A 85 -6.23 6.83 25.69
C LYS A 85 -5.18 6.17 24.78
N ALA A 86 -4.27 5.36 25.30
CA ALA A 86 -3.24 4.66 24.52
C ALA A 86 -3.62 3.21 24.19
N ILE A 87 -4.79 2.73 24.66
CA ILE A 87 -5.25 1.36 24.48
C ILE A 87 -6.19 1.28 23.27
N ASN A 88 -5.80 0.45 22.31
CA ASN A 88 -6.53 0.20 21.07
C ASN A 88 -7.12 -1.21 21.09
N SER A 89 -8.24 -1.39 20.39
CA SER A 89 -8.86 -2.68 20.15
C SER A 89 -8.71 -3.06 18.68
N TYR A 90 -8.22 -4.26 18.42
CA TYR A 90 -8.22 -4.88 17.09
C TYR A 90 -9.06 -6.15 17.16
N LEU A 91 -10.30 -6.04 16.70
CA LEU A 91 -11.24 -7.17 16.72
C LEU A 91 -11.01 -8.08 15.51
N PHE A 92 -11.17 -9.38 15.71
CA PHE A 92 -11.20 -10.35 14.62
C PHE A 92 -12.29 -11.41 14.87
N PRO A 93 -12.96 -11.93 13.83
CA PRO A 93 -14.05 -12.88 13.98
C PRO A 93 -13.64 -14.19 14.67
N ALA A 94 -14.53 -14.76 15.47
CA ALA A 94 -14.29 -15.98 16.25
C ALA A 94 -13.89 -17.19 15.40
N LYS A 95 -14.31 -17.26 14.12
CA LYS A 95 -13.90 -18.31 13.18
C LYS A 95 -12.37 -18.43 13.01
N TYR A 96 -11.62 -17.35 13.21
CA TYR A 96 -10.15 -17.36 13.15
C TYR A 96 -9.49 -17.69 14.51
N ALA A 97 -10.27 -17.78 15.59
CA ALA A 97 -9.74 -17.96 16.95
C ALA A 97 -9.35 -19.42 17.28
N ASN A 98 -9.74 -20.38 16.44
CA ASN A 98 -9.45 -21.80 16.63
C ASN A 98 -8.00 -22.20 16.27
N ALA A 99 -7.16 -21.24 15.85
CA ALA A 99 -5.74 -21.43 15.55
C ALA A 99 -4.92 -22.06 16.70
N ALA A 100 -5.42 -22.09 17.94
CA ALA A 100 -4.72 -22.72 19.07
C ALA A 100 -5.27 -24.11 19.46
N THR A 101 -6.35 -24.57 18.85
CA THR A 101 -7.10 -25.77 19.28
C THR A 101 -7.55 -26.70 18.15
N SER A 102 -7.48 -26.24 16.90
CA SER A 102 -7.70 -27.06 15.72
C SER A 102 -6.52 -28.00 15.48
N ALA A 103 -6.79 -29.20 14.96
CA ALA A 103 -5.74 -30.08 14.42
C ALA A 103 -5.02 -29.45 13.22
N ASN A 104 -5.72 -28.57 12.49
CA ASN A 104 -5.20 -27.78 11.38
C ASN A 104 -5.44 -26.29 11.67
N PRO A 105 -4.60 -25.66 12.48
CA PRO A 105 -4.79 -24.27 12.89
C PRO A 105 -4.46 -23.30 11.76
N GLU A 106 -5.26 -22.24 11.60
CA GLU A 106 -4.89 -21.14 10.72
C GLU A 106 -3.64 -20.39 11.22
N GLN A 107 -2.80 -19.93 10.29
CA GLN A 107 -1.66 -19.09 10.64
C GLN A 107 -2.07 -17.62 10.57
N LEU A 108 -2.02 -16.92 11.70
CA LEU A 108 -2.25 -15.48 11.76
C LEU A 108 -0.92 -14.72 11.82
N SER A 109 -0.86 -13.54 11.22
CA SER A 109 0.32 -12.66 11.28
C SER A 109 -0.11 -11.23 11.53
N PHE A 110 0.41 -10.61 12.59
CA PHE A 110 0.20 -9.20 12.86
C PHE A 110 1.42 -8.42 12.39
N LEU A 111 1.28 -7.68 11.31
CA LEU A 111 2.40 -7.05 10.61
C LEU A 111 2.37 -5.53 10.80
N LEU A 112 3.56 -4.96 10.97
CA LEU A 112 3.80 -3.51 10.95
C LEU A 112 4.34 -3.12 9.57
N ARG A 113 3.66 -2.19 8.90
CA ARG A 113 4.10 -1.57 7.66
C ARG A 113 4.65 -0.18 7.96
N LEU A 114 5.78 0.15 7.35
CA LEU A 114 6.44 1.46 7.44
C LEU A 114 6.71 1.93 6.00
N THR A 115 6.37 3.18 5.69
CA THR A 115 6.72 3.77 4.40
C THR A 115 7.47 5.08 4.58
N THR A 116 8.27 5.43 3.57
CA THR A 116 9.20 6.57 3.61
C THR A 116 9.18 7.29 2.28
N GLN A 117 9.21 8.62 2.31
CA GLN A 117 9.29 9.48 1.12
C GLN A 117 10.62 10.24 1.02
N THR A 118 11.39 10.30 2.10
CA THR A 118 12.66 11.05 2.15
C THR A 118 13.80 10.21 2.72
N PRO A 119 15.07 10.55 2.41
CA PRO A 119 16.23 9.88 3.02
C PRO A 119 16.23 9.96 4.54
N GLN A 120 15.77 11.08 5.11
CA GLN A 120 15.67 11.27 6.56
C GLN A 120 14.61 10.35 7.18
N GLU A 121 13.47 10.15 6.51
CA GLU A 121 12.48 9.15 6.94
C GLU A 121 13.05 7.73 6.89
N LYS A 122 13.79 7.38 5.83
CA LYS A 122 14.47 6.08 5.72
C LYS A 122 15.43 5.83 6.87
N GLN A 123 16.24 6.84 7.25
CA GLN A 123 17.12 6.74 8.40
C GLN A 123 16.34 6.49 9.70
N ARG A 124 15.25 7.24 9.94
CA ARG A 124 14.39 7.06 11.12
C ARG A 124 13.74 5.67 11.16
N VAL A 125 13.30 5.13 10.01
CA VAL A 125 12.77 3.76 9.92
C VAL A 125 13.84 2.73 10.27
N ASN A 126 15.05 2.85 9.72
CA ASN A 126 16.13 1.91 10.03
C ASN A 126 16.46 1.91 11.53
N THR A 127 16.62 3.10 12.13
CA THR A 127 16.83 3.24 13.57
C THR A 127 15.69 2.62 14.38
N PHE A 128 14.44 2.85 13.98
CA PHE A 128 13.29 2.24 14.65
C PHE A 128 13.33 0.71 14.60
N VAL A 129 13.57 0.13 13.42
CA VAL A 129 13.60 -1.34 13.22
C VAL A 129 14.73 -1.98 14.01
N GLU A 130 15.92 -1.36 14.03
CA GLU A 130 17.10 -1.91 14.69
C GLU A 130 17.07 -1.74 16.21
N GLN A 131 16.53 -0.62 16.71
CA GLN A 131 16.73 -0.22 18.11
C GLN A 131 15.44 -0.16 18.93
N THR A 132 14.30 0.12 18.31
CA THR A 132 13.03 0.36 19.04
C THR A 132 12.06 -0.80 18.92
N ALA A 133 11.84 -1.31 17.71
CA ALA A 133 10.92 -2.42 17.45
C ALA A 133 11.22 -3.67 18.29
N PRO A 134 12.49 -4.09 18.52
CA PRO A 134 12.81 -5.26 19.34
C PRO A 134 12.38 -5.14 20.80
N ALA A 135 12.15 -3.93 21.32
CA ALA A 135 11.67 -3.71 22.69
C ALA A 135 10.16 -3.94 22.84
N THR A 136 9.42 -4.11 21.74
CA THR A 136 7.97 -4.37 21.74
C THR A 136 7.64 -5.63 22.54
N LYS A 137 6.72 -5.50 23.49
CA LYS A 137 6.26 -6.59 24.33
C LYS A 137 5.01 -7.23 23.73
N VAL A 138 5.01 -8.55 23.64
CA VAL A 138 3.87 -9.35 23.16
C VAL A 138 3.44 -10.30 24.26
N ALA A 139 2.17 -10.27 24.63
CA ALA A 139 1.58 -11.16 25.62
C ALA A 139 0.42 -11.96 24.99
N PHE A 140 0.49 -13.29 25.05
CA PHE A 140 -0.60 -14.17 24.67
C PHE A 140 -1.49 -14.41 25.88
N ILE A 141 -2.74 -13.96 25.79
CA ILE A 141 -3.74 -14.08 26.86
C ILE A 141 -4.79 -15.09 26.41
N LYS A 142 -4.92 -16.18 27.16
CA LYS A 142 -6.00 -17.17 27.00
C LYS A 142 -7.01 -16.95 28.13
N ALA A 143 -8.22 -16.49 27.79
CA ALA A 143 -9.30 -16.41 28.76
C ALA A 143 -9.87 -17.82 29.04
N PRO A 144 -10.39 -18.09 30.25
CA PRO A 144 -11.22 -19.27 30.50
C PRO A 144 -12.51 -19.19 29.66
N GLY A 145 -12.85 -20.24 28.91
CA GLY A 145 -13.99 -20.24 27.97
C GLY A 145 -13.60 -19.72 26.60
N THR A 146 -13.47 -20.63 25.63
CA THR A 146 -12.75 -20.44 24.35
C THR A 146 -13.61 -19.96 23.18
N THR A 147 -14.82 -19.45 23.41
CA THR A 147 -15.68 -18.97 22.32
C THR A 147 -15.56 -17.46 22.14
N GLY A 148 -15.13 -17.04 20.94
CA GLY A 148 -15.25 -15.65 20.54
C GLY A 148 -16.71 -15.28 20.25
N ASP A 149 -17.08 -14.01 20.46
CA ASP A 149 -18.38 -13.43 20.15
C ASP A 149 -18.31 -12.40 19.00
N VAL A 150 -17.10 -12.06 18.54
CA VAL A 150 -16.89 -11.18 17.39
C VAL A 150 -17.25 -11.93 16.11
N THR A 151 -18.04 -11.29 15.25
CA THR A 151 -18.47 -11.78 13.93
C THR A 151 -18.01 -10.83 12.83
N ASP A 152 -18.19 -11.19 11.56
CA ASP A 152 -17.85 -10.30 10.44
C ASP A 152 -18.64 -8.99 10.49
N SER A 153 -19.88 -9.00 10.99
CA SER A 153 -20.68 -7.78 11.20
C SER A 153 -20.19 -6.90 12.36
N SER A 154 -19.29 -7.41 13.20
CA SER A 154 -18.66 -6.62 14.25
C SER A 154 -17.49 -5.76 13.73
N LEU A 155 -17.04 -5.99 12.50
CA LEU A 155 -15.89 -5.31 11.91
C LEU A 155 -16.33 -4.04 11.17
N LYS A 156 -15.44 -3.05 11.13
CA LYS A 156 -15.64 -1.84 10.31
C LYS A 156 -15.41 -2.18 8.84
N ARG A 157 -16.18 -1.56 7.97
CA ARG A 157 -15.99 -1.64 6.52
C ARG A 157 -15.35 -0.35 6.00
N TRP A 158 -14.51 -0.47 4.98
CA TRP A 158 -13.83 0.70 4.42
C TRP A 158 -14.83 1.58 3.66
N GLU A 159 -15.85 0.94 3.08
CA GLU A 159 -16.97 1.54 2.36
C GLU A 159 -17.76 2.54 3.23
N ASP A 160 -17.85 2.28 4.54
CA ASP A 160 -18.65 3.08 5.47
C ASP A 160 -18.15 4.53 5.60
N ASN A 161 -16.90 4.81 5.22
CA ASN A 161 -16.26 6.10 5.40
C ASN A 161 -15.75 6.71 4.09
N LEU A 162 -16.22 6.26 2.93
CA LEU A 162 -15.78 6.83 1.65
C LEU A 162 -16.20 8.28 1.50
N ARG A 163 -15.22 9.15 1.25
CA ARG A 163 -15.48 10.53 0.83
C ARG A 163 -16.01 10.56 -0.60
N THR A 164 -16.82 11.57 -0.90
CA THR A 164 -17.29 11.92 -2.25
C THR A 164 -16.61 13.18 -2.79
N ASP A 165 -15.41 13.48 -2.29
CA ASP A 165 -14.66 14.69 -2.61
C ASP A 165 -13.89 14.51 -3.92
N THR A 166 -14.37 15.15 -4.99
CA THR A 166 -13.79 15.07 -6.33
C THR A 166 -12.87 16.25 -6.64
N THR A 167 -12.14 16.79 -5.65
CA THR A 167 -11.27 17.98 -5.82
C THR A 167 -10.31 17.85 -7.00
N GLU A 168 -9.75 16.66 -7.26
CA GLU A 168 -8.87 16.41 -8.41
C GLU A 168 -9.53 16.76 -9.75
N TYR A 169 -10.78 16.31 -9.94
CA TYR A 169 -11.57 16.59 -11.12
C TYR A 169 -12.06 18.06 -11.16
N GLN A 170 -12.40 18.65 -10.00
CA GLN A 170 -12.79 20.06 -9.92
C GLN A 170 -11.64 21.00 -10.33
N GLN A 171 -10.40 20.63 -10.00
CA GLN A 171 -9.19 21.33 -10.43
C GLN A 171 -8.76 21.01 -11.87
N GLN A 172 -9.54 20.19 -12.60
CA GLN A 172 -9.29 19.76 -13.98
C GLN A 172 -7.93 19.08 -14.16
N LEU A 173 -7.44 18.37 -13.13
CA LEU A 173 -6.15 17.69 -13.21
C LEU A 173 -6.16 16.57 -14.26
N ASP A 174 -7.33 16.06 -14.65
CA ASP A 174 -7.50 15.08 -15.72
C ASP A 174 -7.14 15.69 -17.09
N LYS A 175 -7.56 16.94 -17.32
CA LYS A 175 -7.23 17.71 -18.54
C LYS A 175 -5.78 18.18 -18.55
N LYS A 176 -5.22 18.51 -17.38
CA LYS A 176 -3.79 18.79 -17.27
C LYS A 176 -2.96 17.54 -17.52
N LEU A 177 -3.40 16.37 -17.06
CA LEU A 177 -2.77 15.08 -17.33
C LEU A 177 -2.86 14.69 -18.82
N ASP A 178 -3.98 14.97 -19.49
CA ASP A 178 -4.09 14.84 -20.97
C ASP A 178 -3.01 15.69 -21.67
N SER A 179 -2.85 16.93 -21.23
CA SER A 179 -1.86 17.87 -21.78
C SER A 179 -0.43 17.39 -21.52
N LEU A 180 -0.14 16.90 -20.31
CA LEU A 180 1.15 16.32 -19.94
C LEU A 180 1.47 15.11 -20.82
N GLN A 181 0.53 14.19 -20.99
CA GLN A 181 0.71 13.01 -21.84
C GLN A 181 1.05 13.42 -23.27
N ALA A 182 0.29 14.36 -23.85
CA ALA A 182 0.54 14.83 -25.21
C ALA A 182 1.95 15.43 -25.37
N ASN A 183 2.39 16.23 -24.41
CA ASN A 183 3.73 16.82 -24.43
C ASN A 183 4.85 15.79 -24.26
N VAL A 184 4.67 14.80 -23.38
CA VAL A 184 5.62 13.68 -23.24
C VAL A 184 5.73 12.88 -24.54
N VAL A 185 4.59 12.57 -25.19
CA VAL A 185 4.58 11.85 -26.47
C VAL A 185 5.27 12.65 -27.56
N ASN A 186 4.94 13.92 -27.72
CA ASN A 186 5.56 14.80 -28.72
C ASN A 186 7.07 14.93 -28.51
N TYR A 187 7.50 15.09 -27.25
CA TYR A 187 8.92 15.22 -26.89
C TYR A 187 9.74 14.01 -27.32
N TYR A 188 9.24 12.80 -27.09
CA TYR A 188 9.96 11.58 -27.47
C TYR A 188 9.79 11.22 -28.96
N GLN A 189 8.68 11.59 -29.60
CA GLN A 189 8.54 11.47 -31.05
C GLN A 189 9.58 12.30 -31.82
N GLN A 190 9.86 13.52 -31.36
CA GLN A 190 10.93 14.36 -31.93
C GLN A 190 12.33 13.76 -31.76
N GLN A 191 12.50 12.80 -30.86
CA GLN A 191 13.75 12.06 -30.63
C GLN A 191 13.78 10.71 -31.35
N GLY A 192 12.81 10.44 -32.22
CA GLY A 192 12.77 9.21 -33.00
C GLY A 192 12.21 8.01 -32.23
N TYR A 193 11.30 8.23 -31.28
CA TYR A 193 10.54 7.17 -30.64
C TYR A 193 9.08 7.15 -31.11
N THR A 194 8.43 6.00 -31.02
CA THR A 194 6.99 5.84 -31.22
C THR A 194 6.32 5.32 -29.96
N LEU A 195 5.07 5.73 -29.74
CA LEU A 195 4.26 5.23 -28.63
C LEU A 195 3.69 3.86 -29.01
N LYS A 196 4.17 2.80 -28.34
CA LYS A 196 3.76 1.41 -28.53
C LYS A 196 2.44 1.11 -27.80
N TYR A 197 2.33 1.57 -26.56
CA TYR A 197 1.13 1.39 -25.73
C TYR A 197 0.85 2.63 -24.87
N ASN A 198 -0.44 2.86 -24.61
CA ASN A 198 -0.92 3.83 -23.63
C ASN A 198 -1.93 3.13 -22.72
N LEU A 199 -1.57 2.96 -21.45
CA LEU A 199 -2.32 2.14 -20.51
C LEU A 199 -2.80 3.02 -19.36
N THR A 200 -4.10 2.99 -19.09
CA THR A 200 -4.68 3.66 -17.93
C THR A 200 -4.65 2.74 -16.72
N GLU A 201 -4.23 3.29 -15.59
CA GLU A 201 -4.21 2.61 -14.31
C GLU A 201 -5.61 2.16 -13.88
N GLN A 202 -5.69 0.98 -13.28
CA GLN A 202 -6.87 0.45 -12.61
C GLN A 202 -6.61 0.48 -11.11
N MET A 203 -7.55 1.02 -10.34
CA MET A 203 -7.45 1.12 -8.88
C MET A 203 -8.55 0.32 -8.21
N LYS A 204 -8.20 -0.53 -7.25
CA LYS A 204 -9.18 -1.32 -6.49
C LYS A 204 -8.76 -1.50 -5.03
N HIS A 205 -9.74 -1.65 -4.16
CA HIS A 205 -9.51 -2.18 -2.82
C HIS A 205 -9.34 -3.70 -2.89
N SER A 206 -8.54 -4.25 -1.98
CA SER A 206 -8.45 -5.71 -1.84
C SER A 206 -9.76 -6.28 -1.30
N GLN A 207 -10.05 -7.55 -1.64
CA GLN A 207 -11.25 -8.27 -1.22
C GLN A 207 -10.84 -9.45 -0.32
N PRO A 208 -10.41 -9.20 0.92
CA PRO A 208 -9.81 -10.24 1.76
C PRO A 208 -10.76 -11.39 2.09
N ILE A 209 -12.07 -11.13 2.22
CA ILE A 209 -13.07 -12.19 2.47
C ILE A 209 -13.16 -13.14 1.27
N GLU A 210 -13.07 -12.61 0.05
CA GLU A 210 -13.04 -13.43 -1.17
C GLU A 210 -11.76 -14.27 -1.21
N CYS A 211 -10.59 -13.68 -0.92
CA CYS A 211 -9.32 -14.39 -0.85
C CYS A 211 -9.35 -15.57 0.14
N ILE A 212 -9.91 -15.35 1.33
CA ILE A 212 -10.04 -16.39 2.36
C ILE A 212 -11.01 -17.49 1.90
N THR A 213 -12.16 -17.10 1.34
CA THR A 213 -13.20 -18.06 0.92
C THR A 213 -12.76 -18.92 -0.26
N ASN A 214 -12.06 -18.31 -1.21
CA ASN A 214 -11.60 -18.96 -2.44
C ASN A 214 -10.20 -19.56 -2.32
N PHE A 215 -9.56 -19.46 -1.15
CA PHE A 215 -8.18 -19.93 -0.92
C PHE A 215 -7.17 -19.31 -1.90
N THR A 216 -7.33 -18.03 -2.22
CA THR A 216 -6.44 -17.26 -3.10
C THR A 216 -5.63 -16.23 -2.30
N SER A 217 -4.46 -15.86 -2.84
CA SER A 217 -3.60 -14.87 -2.20
C SER A 217 -4.10 -13.45 -2.42
N CYS A 218 -4.15 -12.70 -1.31
CA CYS A 218 -4.36 -11.26 -1.25
C CYS A 218 -3.05 -10.48 -1.03
N ALA A 219 -1.88 -11.12 -1.14
CA ALA A 219 -0.56 -10.45 -1.10
C ALA A 219 -0.28 -9.52 0.10
N TYR A 220 -0.89 -9.79 1.26
CA TYR A 220 -0.86 -8.92 2.45
C TYR A 220 -1.49 -7.54 2.21
N ASP A 221 -2.52 -7.51 1.37
CA ASP A 221 -3.26 -6.31 1.05
C ASP A 221 -4.43 -6.08 2.02
N SER A 222 -4.62 -4.81 2.37
CA SER A 222 -5.67 -4.31 3.25
C SER A 222 -6.59 -3.41 2.44
N PRO A 223 -7.92 -3.55 2.56
CA PRO A 223 -8.85 -2.66 1.86
C PRO A 223 -8.73 -1.20 2.34
N ASN A 224 -7.93 -0.92 3.35
CA ASN A 224 -7.51 0.43 3.71
C ASN A 224 -6.48 1.06 2.74
N ALA A 225 -6.15 0.41 1.63
CA ALA A 225 -5.39 1.00 0.55
C ALA A 225 -6.11 0.78 -0.76
N LEU A 226 -5.80 1.63 -1.73
CA LEU A 226 -6.00 1.30 -3.14
C LEU A 226 -4.76 0.59 -3.65
N TYR A 227 -4.98 -0.50 -4.36
CA TYR A 227 -3.96 -1.23 -5.09
C TYR A 227 -4.19 -1.00 -6.57
N THR A 228 -3.12 -0.67 -7.26
CA THR A 228 -3.20 -0.24 -8.64
C THR A 228 -2.40 -1.14 -9.55
N THR A 229 -2.91 -1.33 -10.76
CA THR A 229 -2.33 -2.19 -11.80
C THR A 229 -2.64 -1.60 -13.17
N PHE A 230 -1.96 -2.07 -14.21
CA PHE A 230 -2.28 -1.72 -15.60
C PHE A 230 -2.90 -2.93 -16.33
N PRO A 231 -3.77 -2.72 -17.34
CA PRO A 231 -4.39 -3.80 -18.11
C PRO A 231 -3.35 -4.64 -18.86
N CYS A 232 -3.64 -5.93 -19.08
CA CYS A 232 -2.67 -6.91 -19.60
C CYS A 232 -2.67 -7.10 -21.11
N ASP A 233 -3.37 -6.27 -21.89
CA ASP A 233 -3.60 -6.51 -23.33
C ASP A 233 -2.29 -6.64 -24.14
N PHE A 234 -1.19 -6.09 -23.64
CA PHE A 234 0.14 -6.16 -24.24
C PHE A 234 0.96 -7.41 -23.87
N SER A 235 0.54 -8.17 -22.84
CA SER A 235 1.35 -9.25 -22.24
C SER A 235 0.81 -10.63 -22.60
N SER A 236 1.66 -11.48 -23.17
CA SER A 236 1.35 -12.90 -23.38
C SER A 236 1.49 -13.75 -22.10
N PHE A 237 1.94 -13.14 -20.99
CA PHE A 237 2.21 -13.82 -19.71
C PHE A 237 1.63 -13.01 -18.54
N PRO A 238 0.33 -13.13 -18.24
CA PRO A 238 -0.25 -12.53 -17.03
C PRO A 238 0.32 -13.21 -15.78
N ILE A 239 0.87 -12.42 -14.86
CA ILE A 239 1.37 -12.89 -13.57
C ILE A 239 0.17 -12.93 -12.63
N ARG A 240 -0.40 -14.12 -12.47
CA ARG A 240 -1.60 -14.33 -11.66
C ARG A 240 -1.42 -13.70 -10.27
N ALA A 241 -2.41 -12.92 -9.85
CA ALA A 241 -2.53 -12.10 -8.63
C ALA A 241 -1.82 -10.72 -8.59
N LEU A 242 -0.77 -10.46 -9.37
CA LEU A 242 0.06 -9.23 -9.18
C LEU A 242 0.18 -8.32 -10.42
N GLY A 243 -0.41 -8.70 -11.55
CA GLY A 243 -0.46 -7.87 -12.76
C GLY A 243 0.10 -8.60 -13.97
N CYS A 244 0.70 -7.86 -14.90
CA CYS A 244 1.14 -8.38 -16.19
C CYS A 244 2.65 -8.27 -16.30
N GLY A 245 3.30 -9.31 -16.81
CA GLY A 245 4.73 -9.24 -17.11
C GLY A 245 4.99 -8.24 -18.22
N ILE A 246 5.80 -7.22 -17.92
CA ILE A 246 6.37 -6.26 -18.84
C ILE A 246 7.75 -6.77 -19.23
N ARG A 247 7.97 -6.90 -20.54
CA ARG A 247 9.27 -7.23 -21.13
C ARG A 247 9.62 -6.14 -22.13
N LEU A 248 10.60 -5.31 -21.76
CA LEU A 248 11.07 -4.24 -22.62
C LEU A 248 12.05 -4.81 -23.66
N GLU A 249 11.89 -4.39 -24.91
CA GLU A 249 12.84 -4.69 -25.98
C GLU A 249 14.03 -3.70 -25.95
N ASP A 250 15.08 -3.99 -26.70
CA ASP A 250 16.24 -3.10 -26.79
C ASP A 250 15.83 -1.73 -27.33
N GLY A 251 16.08 -0.68 -26.54
CA GLY A 251 15.69 0.69 -26.86
C GLY A 251 14.29 1.09 -26.36
N ASP A 252 13.52 0.17 -25.79
CA ASP A 252 12.26 0.48 -25.13
C ASP A 252 12.47 1.16 -23.76
N PHE A 253 11.53 2.02 -23.40
CA PHE A 253 11.39 2.53 -22.04
C PHE A 253 9.94 2.90 -21.77
N LEU A 254 9.61 3.12 -20.50
CA LEU A 254 8.27 3.54 -20.10
C LEU A 254 8.32 4.95 -19.50
N MET A 255 7.23 5.69 -19.67
CA MET A 255 6.94 6.89 -18.90
C MET A 255 5.70 6.63 -18.05
N LEU A 256 5.78 6.92 -16.76
CA LEU A 256 4.61 6.95 -15.90
C LEU A 256 4.26 8.41 -15.61
N VAL A 257 3.07 8.81 -16.04
CA VAL A 257 2.52 10.16 -15.83
C VAL A 257 1.27 10.06 -14.96
N GLY A 258 1.07 11.00 -14.04
CA GLY A 258 -0.09 10.95 -13.15
C GLY A 258 -0.21 12.15 -12.23
N VAL A 259 -1.16 12.05 -11.29
CA VAL A 259 -1.44 13.05 -10.26
C VAL A 259 -0.84 12.60 -8.94
N ASP A 260 -0.11 13.49 -8.27
CA ASP A 260 0.30 13.28 -6.89
C ASP A 260 -0.88 13.56 -5.95
N HIS A 261 -1.66 12.52 -5.68
CA HIS A 261 -2.85 12.51 -4.80
C HIS A 261 -2.57 13.05 -3.38
N THR A 262 -1.31 13.17 -2.96
CA THR A 262 -0.94 13.65 -1.62
C THR A 262 -0.83 15.18 -1.53
N THR A 263 -0.74 15.86 -2.68
CA THR A 263 -0.43 17.30 -2.79
C THR A 263 -1.57 18.16 -3.33
N VAL A 264 -2.66 17.55 -3.82
CA VAL A 264 -3.79 18.23 -4.48
C VAL A 264 -4.52 19.21 -3.57
N VAL A 265 -4.64 18.87 -2.29
CA VAL A 265 -5.29 19.71 -1.28
C VAL A 265 -4.22 20.39 -0.45
N THR A 266 -4.22 21.72 -0.43
CA THR A 266 -3.24 22.55 0.29
C THR A 266 -3.33 22.39 1.80
N ASP A 267 -4.52 22.12 2.34
CA ASP A 267 -4.70 21.73 3.74
C ASP A 267 -4.14 20.32 3.95
N SER A 268 -3.01 20.25 4.66
CA SER A 268 -2.25 19.03 4.92
C SER A 268 -3.03 17.94 5.67
N ASN A 269 -4.21 18.27 6.22
CA ASN A 269 -5.12 17.33 6.88
C ASN A 269 -6.32 16.89 6.03
N LYS A 270 -6.52 17.46 4.83
CA LYS A 270 -7.69 17.18 3.97
C LYS A 270 -7.39 16.49 2.65
N GLY A 271 -6.12 16.19 2.38
CA GLY A 271 -5.70 15.47 1.16
C GLY A 271 -6.41 14.12 0.98
N LEU A 272 -6.57 13.74 -0.29
CA LEU A 272 -7.23 12.50 -0.71
C LEU A 272 -6.34 11.27 -0.52
N ALA A 273 -5.03 11.47 -0.42
CA ALA A 273 -4.07 10.45 -0.03
C ALA A 273 -3.03 11.01 0.96
N THR A 274 -2.55 10.15 1.85
CA THR A 274 -1.44 10.34 2.78
C THR A 274 -0.12 9.95 2.12
N TYR A 275 -0.13 8.91 1.29
CA TYR A 275 1.04 8.34 0.64
C TYR A 275 0.62 7.61 -0.63
N PHE A 276 1.44 7.66 -1.67
CA PHE A 276 1.31 6.74 -2.80
C PHE A 276 2.67 6.19 -3.16
N SER A 277 2.77 5.04 -3.79
CA SER A 277 4.03 4.55 -4.36
C SER A 277 3.76 3.55 -5.45
N TYR A 278 4.73 3.40 -6.34
CA TYR A 278 4.78 2.30 -7.28
C TYR A 278 5.93 1.36 -6.91
N GLU A 279 5.75 0.08 -7.19
CA GLU A 279 6.74 -0.96 -6.98
C GLU A 279 6.92 -1.69 -8.29
N SER A 280 8.17 -1.80 -8.75
CA SER A 280 8.54 -2.82 -9.73
C SER A 280 8.94 -4.08 -8.99
N LYS A 281 8.53 -5.24 -9.53
CA LYS A 281 8.95 -6.54 -9.00
C LYS A 281 9.35 -7.48 -10.11
N GLY A 282 10.52 -8.09 -9.97
CA GLY A 282 11.01 -9.12 -10.89
C GLY A 282 10.14 -10.37 -10.79
N SER A 283 9.74 -10.92 -11.94
CA SER A 283 8.86 -12.10 -12.01
C SER A 283 9.53 -13.40 -11.59
N VAL A 284 10.86 -13.50 -11.74
CA VAL A 284 11.61 -14.72 -11.45
C VAL A 284 12.18 -14.72 -10.02
N ASP A 285 12.90 -13.67 -9.67
CA ASP A 285 13.65 -13.61 -8.39
C ASP A 285 12.86 -12.93 -7.25
N GLY A 286 11.70 -12.33 -7.56
CA GLY A 286 10.84 -11.67 -6.58
C GLY A 286 11.41 -10.38 -5.98
N GLU A 287 12.58 -9.91 -6.43
CA GLU A 287 13.16 -8.65 -5.98
C GLU A 287 12.22 -7.48 -6.28
N THR A 288 12.09 -6.55 -5.33
CA THR A 288 11.13 -5.45 -5.39
C THR A 288 11.86 -4.12 -5.22
N PHE A 289 11.58 -3.17 -6.09
CA PHE A 289 12.02 -1.78 -5.96
C PHE A 289 10.80 -0.87 -5.88
N SER A 290 10.64 -0.19 -4.75
CA SER A 290 9.59 0.81 -4.54
C SER A 290 10.12 2.21 -4.78
N PHE A 291 9.33 3.04 -5.46
CA PHE A 291 9.65 4.44 -5.72
C PHE A 291 8.43 5.35 -5.49
N VAL A 292 8.74 6.51 -4.92
CA VAL A 292 7.82 7.61 -4.58
C VAL A 292 8.66 8.83 -4.20
N GLY A 293 8.08 10.03 -4.31
CA GLY A 293 8.60 11.22 -3.64
C GLY A 293 9.74 11.84 -4.42
N LEU A 294 10.98 11.49 -4.09
CA LEU A 294 12.20 12.05 -4.71
C LEU A 294 12.16 12.01 -6.25
N TYR A 295 11.55 10.98 -6.82
CA TYR A 295 11.44 10.80 -8.27
C TYR A 295 10.27 11.57 -8.90
N THR A 296 9.20 11.85 -8.16
CA THR A 296 7.97 12.41 -8.71
C THR A 296 7.91 13.93 -8.58
N GLN A 297 8.47 14.50 -7.51
CA GLN A 297 8.38 15.93 -7.21
C GLN A 297 9.05 16.79 -8.28
N GLY A 298 8.26 17.64 -8.95
CA GLY A 298 8.72 18.55 -9.99
C GLY A 298 9.04 17.90 -11.34
N SER A 299 8.89 16.58 -11.46
CA SER A 299 9.25 15.83 -12.67
C SER A 299 8.44 16.23 -13.92
N ALA A 300 7.20 16.72 -13.73
CA ALA A 300 6.34 17.20 -14.81
C ALA A 300 6.77 18.57 -15.39
N ASN A 301 7.60 19.36 -14.68
CA ASN A 301 8.12 20.65 -15.17
C ASN A 301 8.96 20.52 -16.44
N ARG A 302 9.40 19.30 -16.79
CA ARG A 302 10.11 19.01 -18.04
C ARG A 302 9.23 19.17 -19.28
N PHE A 303 7.90 19.07 -19.11
CA PHE A 303 6.94 18.98 -20.20
C PHE A 303 5.83 20.03 -20.12
N LEU A 304 5.71 20.74 -19.01
CA LEU A 304 4.69 21.73 -18.74
C LEU A 304 5.27 22.94 -17.99
N SER A 305 4.55 24.06 -18.01
CA SER A 305 4.86 25.20 -17.14
C SER A 305 4.76 24.80 -15.66
N SER A 306 5.48 25.48 -14.76
CA SER A 306 5.42 25.15 -13.32
C SER A 306 4.01 25.26 -12.73
N VAL A 307 3.13 26.07 -13.32
CA VAL A 307 1.73 26.23 -12.90
C VAL A 307 0.89 25.04 -13.36
N ASP A 308 1.10 24.57 -14.59
CA ASP A 308 0.34 23.45 -15.16
C ASP A 308 0.85 22.09 -14.68
N ALA A 309 2.14 22.01 -14.35
CA ALA A 309 2.79 20.84 -13.77
C ALA A 309 2.48 20.65 -12.29
N ALA A 310 1.86 21.64 -11.63
CA ALA A 310 1.51 21.53 -10.21
C ALA A 310 0.66 20.28 -9.94
N ASN A 311 1.07 19.49 -8.95
CA ASN A 311 0.48 18.21 -8.56
C ASN A 311 0.56 17.09 -9.62
N LEU A 312 1.28 17.29 -10.73
CA LEU A 312 1.53 16.24 -11.71
C LEU A 312 2.95 15.70 -11.58
N TYR A 313 3.14 14.47 -12.02
CA TYR A 313 4.46 13.86 -12.18
C TYR A 313 4.60 13.18 -13.55
N ALA A 314 5.84 13.11 -14.03
CA ALA A 314 6.24 12.41 -15.24
C ALA A 314 7.61 11.79 -15.03
N ILE A 315 7.64 10.49 -14.74
CA ILE A 315 8.87 9.76 -14.45
C ILE A 315 9.22 8.81 -15.58
N ARG A 316 10.51 8.66 -15.85
CA ARG A 316 11.03 7.67 -16.80
C ARG A 316 11.33 6.39 -16.06
N ILE A 317 10.99 5.27 -16.66
CA ILE A 317 11.31 3.94 -16.16
C ILE A 317 12.18 3.30 -17.22
N ASN A 318 13.46 3.10 -16.88
CA ASN A 318 14.45 2.57 -17.79
C ASN A 318 14.93 1.19 -17.32
N PRO A 319 15.09 0.23 -18.24
CA PRO A 319 15.63 -1.08 -17.90
C PRO A 319 17.11 -1.09 -17.46
N TYR A 320 17.96 -0.22 -18.02
CA TYR A 320 19.42 -0.39 -17.93
C TYR A 320 20.14 0.76 -17.24
N SER A 321 19.79 2.01 -17.58
CA SER A 321 20.48 3.19 -17.08
C SER A 321 19.52 4.36 -16.97
N CYS A 322 19.69 5.14 -15.91
CA CYS A 322 19.07 6.45 -15.77
C CYS A 322 20.01 7.59 -16.12
N ASP A 323 21.27 7.29 -16.47
CA ASP A 323 22.33 8.27 -16.68
C ASP A 323 22.32 9.29 -15.53
N ASN A 324 22.15 10.59 -15.84
CA ASN A 324 22.02 11.66 -14.85
C ASN A 324 20.57 12.16 -14.70
N ASP A 325 19.56 11.44 -15.18
CA ASP A 325 18.15 11.85 -15.07
C ASP A 325 17.63 11.62 -13.63
N PRO A 326 17.35 12.68 -12.85
CA PRO A 326 16.87 12.55 -11.47
C PRO A 326 15.44 12.02 -11.39
N TYR A 327 14.70 12.04 -12.50
CA TYR A 327 13.31 11.57 -12.59
C TYR A 327 13.23 10.23 -13.34
N CYS A 328 14.31 9.46 -13.32
CA CYS A 328 14.38 8.13 -13.85
C CYS A 328 14.54 7.09 -12.74
N VAL A 329 13.83 5.98 -12.89
CA VAL A 329 13.95 4.79 -12.04
C VAL A 329 14.41 3.59 -12.88
N ILE A 330 15.32 2.81 -12.31
CA ILE A 330 15.68 1.51 -12.87
C ILE A 330 14.73 0.47 -12.28
N ALA A 331 13.95 -0.19 -13.12
CA ALA A 331 12.89 -1.11 -12.69
C ALA A 331 13.43 -2.42 -12.07
N PHE A 332 14.75 -2.62 -12.07
CA PHE A 332 15.43 -3.82 -11.62
C PHE A 332 16.45 -3.47 -10.54
N SER A 333 16.50 -4.29 -9.49
CA SER A 333 17.62 -4.28 -8.54
C SER A 333 18.75 -5.23 -8.94
N LYS A 334 18.46 -6.28 -9.75
CA LYS A 334 19.41 -7.23 -10.37
C LYS A 334 18.82 -7.87 -11.64
N GLY A 335 19.70 -8.42 -12.48
CA GLY A 335 19.32 -9.14 -13.72
C GLY A 335 19.19 -8.23 -14.95
N THR A 336 18.84 -8.83 -16.09
CA THR A 336 18.50 -8.09 -17.33
C THR A 336 16.98 -8.16 -17.57
N PRO A 337 16.38 -7.13 -18.19
CA PRO A 337 14.96 -7.13 -18.57
C PRO A 337 14.59 -8.23 -19.54
N GLN A 338 15.55 -8.70 -20.36
CA GLN A 338 15.33 -9.77 -21.32
C GLN A 338 15.07 -11.11 -20.62
N ASP A 339 15.74 -11.35 -19.49
CA ASP A 339 15.69 -12.63 -18.75
C ASP A 339 14.67 -12.60 -17.61
N ASN A 340 14.29 -11.41 -17.13
CA ASN A 340 13.41 -11.24 -15.99
C ASN A 340 12.33 -10.18 -16.30
N PRO A 341 11.15 -10.56 -16.82
CA PRO A 341 10.05 -9.61 -16.94
C PRO A 341 9.66 -9.10 -15.56
N PHE A 342 9.10 -7.90 -15.50
CA PHE A 342 8.70 -7.27 -14.24
C PHE A 342 7.26 -6.79 -14.34
N PHE A 343 6.64 -6.51 -13.21
CA PHE A 343 5.31 -5.91 -13.18
C PHE A 343 5.32 -4.66 -12.31
N PHE A 344 4.36 -3.77 -12.59
CA PHE A 344 4.09 -2.60 -11.77
C PHE A 344 2.84 -2.77 -10.95
N ILE A 345 2.98 -2.53 -9.66
CA ILE A 345 1.87 -2.32 -8.75
C ILE A 345 2.01 -0.94 -8.14
N GLY A 346 0.91 -0.19 -8.07
CA GLY A 346 0.83 1.01 -7.26
C GLY A 346 0.07 0.75 -5.97
N ARG A 347 0.30 1.61 -4.99
CA ARG A 347 -0.47 1.64 -3.75
C ARG A 347 -0.77 3.07 -3.38
N VAL A 348 -2.01 3.36 -3.00
CA VAL A 348 -2.43 4.68 -2.49
C VAL A 348 -3.04 4.49 -1.10
N TYR A 349 -2.41 5.15 -0.14
CA TYR A 349 -2.72 5.15 1.27
C TYR A 349 -3.08 6.55 1.73
N LEU A 350 -3.56 6.62 2.95
CA LEU A 350 -4.97 6.80 3.26
C LEU A 350 -5.56 8.16 2.90
N ASP A 351 -6.87 8.22 2.75
CA ASP A 351 -7.58 9.48 2.83
C ASP A 351 -7.32 10.12 4.21
N LYS A 352 -6.85 11.38 4.21
CA LYS A 352 -6.35 12.04 5.41
C LYS A 352 -7.44 12.40 6.42
N VAL A 353 -8.70 12.48 5.98
CA VAL A 353 -9.86 12.85 6.81
C VAL A 353 -10.49 11.62 7.43
N THR A 354 -10.68 10.57 6.62
CA THR A 354 -11.40 9.37 7.06
C THR A 354 -10.48 8.37 7.76
N ALA A 355 -9.15 8.51 7.56
CA ALA A 355 -8.14 7.56 7.99
C ALA A 355 -8.36 6.14 7.43
N THR A 356 -9.08 6.04 6.31
CA THR A 356 -9.34 4.81 5.57
C THR A 356 -8.81 4.86 4.14
N GLY A 357 -8.93 3.75 3.41
CA GLY A 357 -8.60 3.69 1.99
C GLY A 357 -9.32 4.80 1.20
N PRO A 358 -8.62 5.51 0.28
CA PRO A 358 -9.25 6.53 -0.56
C PRO A 358 -10.35 5.95 -1.45
N ASN A 359 -11.33 6.78 -1.81
CA ASN A 359 -12.33 6.39 -2.81
C ASN A 359 -11.72 6.47 -4.22
N PRO A 360 -11.66 5.36 -4.98
CA PRO A 360 -11.03 5.36 -6.31
C PRO A 360 -11.78 6.27 -7.30
N ALA A 361 -13.07 6.53 -7.09
CA ALA A 361 -13.85 7.45 -7.93
C ALA A 361 -13.42 8.92 -7.80
N ASN A 362 -12.69 9.27 -6.73
CA ASN A 362 -12.22 10.63 -6.49
C ASN A 362 -10.82 10.89 -7.03
N LEU A 363 -10.09 9.83 -7.41
CA LEU A 363 -8.71 9.91 -7.86
C LEU A 363 -8.63 9.79 -9.38
N ILE A 364 -7.73 10.53 -9.99
CA ILE A 364 -7.44 10.44 -11.43
C ILE A 364 -6.39 9.34 -11.64
N PRO A 365 -6.70 8.28 -12.42
CA PRO A 365 -5.74 7.21 -12.65
C PRO A 365 -4.51 7.70 -13.42
N ALA A 366 -3.34 7.18 -13.04
CA ALA A 366 -2.10 7.38 -13.78
C ALA A 366 -2.13 6.71 -15.15
N ARG A 367 -1.15 7.06 -16.00
CA ARG A 367 -0.98 6.49 -17.34
C ARG A 367 0.44 6.00 -17.55
N LEU A 368 0.56 4.77 -18.03
CA LEU A 368 1.82 4.17 -18.41
C LEU A 368 1.95 4.22 -19.94
N LEU A 369 2.95 4.98 -20.40
CA LEU A 369 3.24 5.21 -21.81
C LEU A 369 4.47 4.38 -22.18
N TRP A 370 4.34 3.47 -23.13
CA TRP A 370 5.44 2.63 -23.60
C TRP A 370 6.00 3.21 -24.89
N PHE A 371 7.27 3.60 -24.87
CA PHE A 371 7.99 4.07 -26.05
C PHE A 371 8.94 3.01 -26.59
N THR A 372 9.00 2.91 -27.91
CA THR A 372 9.96 2.08 -28.64
C THR A 372 10.69 2.92 -29.68
N LYS A 373 11.94 2.57 -29.97
CA LYS A 373 12.74 3.31 -30.96
C LYS A 373 12.12 3.09 -32.34
N SER A 374 11.89 4.17 -33.10
CA SER A 374 11.42 4.06 -34.48
C SER A 374 12.42 3.22 -35.28
N ALA A 375 11.93 2.23 -36.04
CA ALA A 375 12.74 1.59 -37.06
C ALA A 375 13.22 2.67 -38.04
N GLN A 376 14.54 2.76 -38.24
CA GLN A 376 15.12 3.64 -39.26
C GLN A 376 14.82 3.11 -40.67
#